data_AF-A0A435TI92-F1
#
_entry.id   AF-A0A435TI92-F1
#
_cell.length_a   1.000
_cell.length_b   1.000
_cell.length_c   1.000
_cell.angle_alpha   90.00
_cell.angle_beta   90.00
_cell.angle_gamma   90.00
#
_symmetry.space_group_name_H-M   'P 1'
#
loop_
_entity.id
_entity.type
_entity.pdbx_description
1 polymer ?
#
loop_
_entity_poly.entity_id
_entity_poly.type
_entity_poly.pdbx_seq_one_letter_code
_entity_poly.pdbx_strand_id
1 'polypeptide(L)'
;VLAVLDWELSTSGHPFADIAYQCMQWRLPHASGFRGLGGIDRSALGLPSEEDYVAAYCRRRGLTGIGNWTFFLAFSFFRLAAICQGVFKRALDGNASNPEKAKTYGEAVKLLSCLAAELIDREA
;
A
#
# COMPACT_ATOMS: atom_id res chain seq x y z
N VAL A 1 9.22 -1.30 20.09
CA VAL A 1 9.91 -0.52 19.04
C VAL A 1 10.90 0.41 19.73
N LEU A 2 12.19 0.35 19.38
CA LEU A 2 13.22 1.23 19.97
C LEU A 2 13.44 2.52 19.16
N ALA A 3 13.34 2.43 17.83
CA ALA A 3 13.41 3.56 16.91
C ALA A 3 12.56 3.29 15.66
N VAL A 4 12.05 4.35 15.03
CA VAL A 4 11.47 4.34 13.68
C VAL A 4 12.50 4.99 12.76
N LEU A 5 12.79 4.36 11.63
CA LEU A 5 13.85 4.76 10.69
C LEU A 5 13.24 5.31 9.40
N ASP A 6 14.10 5.86 8.53
CA ASP A 6 13.75 6.26 7.15
C ASP A 6 12.69 7.38 7.07
N TRP A 7 13.01 8.52 7.71
CA TRP A 7 12.12 9.69 7.80
C TRP A 7 12.16 10.62 6.58
N GLU A 8 12.87 10.26 5.51
CA GLU A 8 13.12 11.16 4.36
C GLU A 8 11.84 11.57 3.62
N LEU A 9 10.78 10.75 3.71
CA LEU A 9 9.46 11.05 3.13
C LEU A 9 8.46 11.65 4.13
N SER A 10 8.87 11.92 5.36
CA SER A 10 7.97 12.43 6.40
C SER A 10 7.56 13.87 6.15
N THR A 11 6.29 14.18 6.42
CA THR A 11 5.73 15.52 6.31
C THR A 11 4.41 15.62 7.07
N SER A 12 3.88 16.83 7.22
CA SER A 12 2.51 17.05 7.69
C SER A 12 1.51 16.58 6.63
N GLY A 13 0.55 15.74 7.02
CA GLY A 13 -0.41 15.17 6.09
C GLY A 13 -1.64 14.57 6.76
N HIS A 14 -2.54 14.02 5.94
CA HIS A 14 -3.76 13.39 6.43
C HIS A 14 -3.42 12.02 7.08
N PRO A 15 -3.78 11.79 8.35
CA PRO A 15 -3.29 10.63 9.10
C PRO A 15 -3.79 9.28 8.53
N PHE A 16 -4.94 9.28 7.87
CA PHE A 16 -5.49 8.05 7.29
C PHE A 16 -4.75 7.60 6.01
N ALA A 17 -3.99 8.50 5.37
CA ALA A 17 -3.16 8.11 4.23
C ALA A 17 -2.05 7.14 4.67
N ASP A 18 -1.45 7.34 5.85
CA ASP A 18 -0.38 6.48 6.35
C ASP A 18 -0.89 5.10 6.77
N ILE A 19 -1.98 5.05 7.55
CA ILE A 19 -2.53 3.75 7.95
C ILE A 19 -3.12 2.98 6.76
N ALA A 20 -3.73 3.66 5.79
CA ALA A 20 -4.19 3.02 4.57
C ALA A 20 -3.02 2.50 3.73
N TYR A 21 -1.92 3.24 3.64
CA TYR A 21 -0.73 2.76 2.94
C TYR A 21 -0.14 1.51 3.60
N GLN A 22 -0.16 1.43 4.93
CA GLN A 22 0.22 0.21 5.66
C GLN A 22 -0.75 -0.95 5.39
N CYS A 23 -2.06 -0.73 5.47
CA CYS A 23 -3.06 -1.79 5.25
C CYS A 23 -3.09 -2.25 3.79
N MET A 24 -2.83 -1.36 2.83
CA MET A 24 -2.72 -1.68 1.41
C MET A 24 -1.67 -2.77 1.16
N GLN A 25 -0.56 -2.80 1.91
CA GLN A 25 0.47 -3.86 1.80
C GLN A 25 -0.09 -5.24 2.14
N TRP A 26 -1.11 -5.32 2.99
CA TRP A 26 -1.75 -6.58 3.37
C TRP A 26 -2.71 -7.10 2.29
N ARG A 27 -3.18 -6.21 1.41
CA ARG A 27 -4.04 -6.56 0.27
C ARG A 27 -3.24 -6.92 -0.99
N LEU A 28 -1.96 -6.55 -1.06
CA LEU A 28 -1.10 -6.95 -2.17
C LEU A 28 -0.89 -8.47 -2.18
N PRO A 29 -1.06 -9.16 -3.33
CA PRO A 29 -0.88 -10.60 -3.42
C PRO A 29 0.53 -11.03 -2.96
N HIS A 30 0.62 -12.08 -2.16
CA HIS A 30 1.91 -12.59 -1.70
C HIS A 30 2.80 -13.11 -2.84
N ALA A 31 2.18 -13.65 -3.89
CA ALA A 31 2.86 -14.12 -5.10
C ALA A 31 3.37 -12.98 -6.01
N SER A 32 3.02 -11.72 -5.73
CA SER A 32 3.49 -10.58 -6.50
C SER A 32 4.94 -10.21 -6.16
N GLY A 33 5.56 -9.35 -6.97
CA GLY A 33 6.90 -8.80 -6.70
C GLY A 33 7.01 -7.99 -5.40
N PHE A 34 5.88 -7.63 -4.77
CA PHE A 34 5.84 -6.90 -3.50
C PHE A 34 5.80 -7.80 -2.26
N ARG A 35 5.47 -9.10 -2.42
CA ARG A 35 5.32 -10.05 -1.29
C ARG A 35 4.42 -9.56 -0.16
N GLY A 36 3.26 -8.99 -0.50
CA GLY A 36 2.24 -8.59 0.48
C GLY A 36 1.61 -9.79 1.22
N LEU A 37 0.57 -9.52 2.01
CA LEU A 37 -0.16 -10.57 2.77
C LEU A 37 -1.44 -11.07 2.07
N GLY A 38 -1.72 -10.60 0.86
CA GLY A 38 -2.91 -10.99 0.11
C GLY A 38 -2.86 -12.47 -0.28
N GLY A 39 -3.95 -13.19 0.00
CA GLY A 39 -4.06 -14.63 -0.23
C GLY A 39 -3.45 -15.51 0.87
N ILE A 40 -2.88 -14.92 1.92
CA ILE A 40 -2.41 -15.66 3.10
C ILE A 40 -3.54 -15.77 4.12
N ASP A 41 -3.70 -16.95 4.73
CA ASP A 41 -4.50 -17.08 5.95
C ASP A 41 -3.77 -16.42 7.13
N ARG A 42 -4.05 -15.12 7.32
CA ARG A 42 -3.49 -14.32 8.40
C ARG A 42 -3.88 -14.85 9.78
N SER A 43 -5.09 -15.41 9.91
CA SER A 43 -5.61 -15.88 11.19
C SER A 43 -4.86 -17.12 11.67
N ALA A 44 -4.57 -18.07 10.78
CA ALA A 44 -3.77 -19.25 11.08
C ALA A 44 -2.32 -18.92 11.49
N LEU A 45 -1.82 -17.75 11.07
CA LEU A 45 -0.49 -17.24 11.44
C LEU A 45 -0.50 -16.35 12.70
N GLY A 46 -1.65 -16.18 13.36
CA GLY A 46 -1.79 -15.31 14.53
C GLY A 46 -1.69 -13.82 14.21
N LEU A 47 -1.88 -13.43 12.95
CA LEU A 47 -1.88 -12.03 12.52
C LEU A 47 -3.29 -11.44 12.65
N PRO A 48 -3.42 -10.15 13.03
CA PRO A 48 -4.71 -9.50 13.14
C PRO A 48 -5.40 -9.35 11.77
N SER A 49 -6.73 -9.27 11.82
CA SER A 49 -7.52 -8.80 10.67
C SER A 49 -7.22 -7.33 10.36
N GLU A 50 -7.60 -6.86 9.18
CA GLU A 50 -7.43 -5.43 8.85
C GLU A 50 -8.34 -4.58 9.74
N GLU A 51 -9.55 -5.05 9.95
CA GLU A 51 -10.60 -4.46 10.77
C GLU A 51 -10.13 -4.29 12.22
N ASP A 52 -9.55 -5.33 12.83
CA ASP A 52 -9.02 -5.27 14.19
C ASP A 52 -7.85 -4.30 14.32
N TYR A 53 -6.99 -4.25 13.29
CA TYR A 53 -5.85 -3.34 13.26
C TYR A 53 -6.31 -1.87 13.17
N VAL A 54 -7.25 -1.58 12.27
CA VAL A 54 -7.85 -0.24 12.12
C VAL A 54 -8.63 0.15 13.39
N ALA A 55 -9.40 -0.77 13.96
CA ALA A 55 -10.12 -0.52 15.22
C ALA A 55 -9.15 -0.22 16.37
N ALA A 56 -8.03 -0.92 16.46
CA ALA A 56 -7.00 -0.65 17.46
C ALA A 56 -6.31 0.73 17.24
N TYR A 57 -6.14 1.15 15.99
CA TYR A 57 -5.68 2.50 15.68
C TYR A 57 -6.70 3.57 16.11
N CYS A 58 -7.97 3.39 15.75
CA CYS A 58 -9.05 4.32 16.13
C CYS A 58 -9.16 4.48 17.65
N ARG A 59 -9.13 3.38 18.40
CA ARG A 59 -9.14 3.40 19.88
C ARG A 59 -7.99 4.23 20.46
N ARG A 60 -6.77 4.06 19.94
CA ARG A 60 -5.58 4.82 20.40
C ARG A 60 -5.63 6.30 20.03
N ARG A 61 -6.37 6.65 18.97
CA ARG A 61 -6.52 8.02 18.49
C ARG A 61 -7.77 8.72 19.03
N GLY A 62 -8.61 8.04 19.82
CA GLY A 62 -9.89 8.57 20.28
C GLY A 62 -10.91 8.77 19.15
N LEU A 63 -10.79 7.98 18.07
CA LEU A 63 -11.67 8.05 16.91
C LEU A 63 -12.73 6.94 17.00
N THR A 64 -13.95 7.23 16.54
CA THR A 64 -15.05 6.25 16.45
C THR A 64 -14.93 5.36 15.21
N GLY A 65 -14.19 5.79 14.19
CA GLY A 65 -13.95 5.06 12.96
C GLY A 65 -13.18 5.90 11.95
N ILE A 66 -12.98 5.35 10.74
CA ILE A 66 -12.42 6.06 9.59
C ILE A 66 -13.50 6.07 8.49
N GLY A 67 -14.02 7.26 8.17
CA GLY A 67 -14.91 7.43 7.03
C GLY A 67 -14.17 7.31 5.69
N ASN A 68 -14.87 6.88 4.64
CA ASN A 68 -14.33 6.73 3.28
C ASN A 68 -13.04 5.89 3.22
N TRP A 69 -13.01 4.75 3.93
CA TRP A 69 -11.81 3.91 4.01
C TRP A 69 -11.30 3.44 2.64
N THR A 70 -12.22 3.07 1.75
CA THR A 70 -11.92 2.69 0.37
C THR A 70 -11.21 3.78 -0.41
N PHE A 71 -11.58 5.06 -0.23
CA PHE A 71 -10.85 6.18 -0.85
C PHE A 71 -9.37 6.18 -0.43
N PHE A 72 -9.08 6.04 0.86
CA PHE A 72 -7.69 6.08 1.35
C PHE A 72 -6.88 4.87 0.85
N LEU A 73 -7.50 3.70 0.74
CA LEU A 73 -6.87 2.50 0.18
C LEU A 73 -6.64 2.64 -1.33
N ALA A 74 -7.64 3.08 -2.10
CA ALA A 74 -7.51 3.32 -3.53
C ALA A 74 -6.44 4.37 -3.83
N PHE A 75 -6.42 5.46 -3.06
CA PHE A 75 -5.35 6.47 -3.11
C PHE A 75 -3.97 5.86 -2.81
N SER A 76 -3.87 4.93 -1.85
CA SER A 76 -2.60 4.27 -1.52
C SER A 76 -2.08 3.40 -2.67
N PHE A 77 -2.96 2.64 -3.33
CA PHE A 77 -2.61 1.88 -4.53
C PHE A 77 -2.18 2.81 -5.67
N PHE A 78 -2.93 3.87 -5.92
CA PHE A 78 -2.59 4.89 -6.93
C PHE A 78 -1.21 5.52 -6.64
N ARG A 79 -0.96 5.92 -5.40
CA ARG A 79 0.33 6.50 -4.98
C ARG A 79 1.48 5.54 -5.26
N LEU A 80 1.34 4.27 -4.87
CA LEU A 80 2.37 3.27 -5.13
C LEU A 80 2.55 3.02 -6.63
N ALA A 81 1.46 3.00 -7.42
CA ALA A 81 1.52 2.86 -8.86
C ALA A 81 2.30 4.02 -9.51
N ALA A 82 2.06 5.26 -9.07
CA ALA A 82 2.79 6.43 -9.55
C ALA A 82 4.29 6.36 -9.22
N ILE A 83 4.65 5.91 -8.01
CA ILE A 83 6.05 5.67 -7.62
C ILE A 83 6.69 4.62 -8.55
N CYS A 84 6.01 3.49 -8.76
CA CYS A 84 6.48 2.41 -9.61
C CYS A 84 6.64 2.86 -11.07
N GLN A 85 5.71 3.68 -11.57
CA GLN A 85 5.78 4.27 -12.90
C GLN A 85 6.98 5.20 -13.05
N GLY A 86 7.30 5.99 -12.03
CA GLY A 86 8.50 6.83 -12.03
C GLY A 86 9.80 6.01 -12.07
N VAL A 87 9.87 4.91 -11.33
CA VAL A 87 11.00 3.96 -11.38
C VAL A 87 11.12 3.32 -12.76
N PHE A 88 10.00 2.85 -13.32
CA PHE A 88 9.95 2.24 -14.64
C PHE A 88 10.41 3.21 -15.73
N LYS A 89 9.93 4.46 -15.70
CA LYS A 89 10.34 5.49 -16.66
C LYS A 89 11.85 5.77 -16.59
N ARG A 90 12.43 5.90 -15.39
CA ARG A 90 13.90 6.06 -15.24
C ARG A 90 14.68 4.88 -15.83
N ALA A 91 14.13 3.67 -15.77
CA ALA A 91 14.76 2.49 -16.39
C ALA A 91 14.77 2.59 -17.92
N LEU A 92 13.66 3.03 -18.52
CA LEU A 92 13.55 3.24 -19.97
C LEU A 92 14.50 4.34 -20.46
N ASP A 93 14.73 5.35 -19.63
CA ASP A 93 15.64 6.47 -19.94
C ASP A 93 17.11 6.14 -19.65
N GLY A 94 17.43 4.90 -19.23
CA GLY A 94 18.80 4.48 -18.92
C GLY A 94 19.37 5.09 -17.63
N ASN A 95 18.53 5.68 -16.78
CA ASN A 95 18.91 6.38 -15.54
C ASN A 95 18.51 5.61 -14.27
N ALA A 96 18.57 4.28 -14.33
CA ALA A 96 18.32 3.40 -13.19
C ALA A 96 19.60 2.67 -12.79
N SER A 97 19.90 2.63 -11.49
CA SER A 97 21.08 1.93 -10.95
C SER A 97 21.01 0.42 -11.16
N ASN A 98 19.81 -0.15 -11.27
CA ASN A 98 19.57 -1.52 -11.70
C ASN A 98 18.43 -1.52 -12.75
N PRO A 99 18.76 -1.39 -14.05
CA PRO A 99 17.77 -1.29 -15.11
C PRO A 99 16.86 -2.52 -15.21
N GLU A 100 17.40 -3.72 -15.05
CA GLU A 100 16.62 -4.96 -15.20
C GLU A 100 15.57 -5.09 -14.11
N LYS A 101 15.92 -4.83 -12.84
CA LYS A 101 14.94 -4.78 -11.75
C LYS A 101 13.97 -3.61 -11.91
N ALA A 102 14.44 -2.45 -12.36
CA ALA A 102 13.58 -1.27 -12.52
C ALA A 102 12.53 -1.46 -13.64
N LYS A 103 12.83 -2.24 -14.69
CA LYS A 103 11.88 -2.59 -15.74
C LYS A 103 10.70 -3.43 -15.24
N THR A 104 10.90 -4.31 -14.25
CA THR A 104 9.82 -5.15 -13.70
C THR A 104 8.74 -4.33 -12.99
N TYR A 105 9.03 -3.08 -12.59
CA TYR A 105 8.04 -2.19 -11.99
C TYR A 105 6.94 -1.76 -12.98
N GLY A 106 7.12 -1.91 -14.29
CA GLY A 106 6.05 -1.68 -15.27
C GLY A 106 4.85 -2.62 -15.05
N GLU A 107 5.10 -3.89 -14.70
CA GLU A 107 4.05 -4.86 -14.39
C GLU A 107 3.33 -4.50 -13.08
N ALA A 108 4.08 -4.01 -12.09
CA ALA A 108 3.53 -3.53 -10.84
C ALA A 108 2.53 -2.38 -11.03
N VAL A 109 2.79 -1.45 -11.96
CA VAL A 109 1.86 -0.35 -12.26
C VAL A 109 0.51 -0.89 -12.71
N LYS A 110 0.48 -1.88 -13.60
CA LYS A 110 -0.77 -2.49 -14.06
C LYS A 110 -1.52 -3.17 -12.92
N LEU A 111 -0.82 -3.98 -12.12
CA LEU A 111 -1.40 -4.68 -10.98
C LEU A 111 -2.03 -3.70 -9.99
N LEU A 112 -1.29 -2.67 -9.58
CA LEU A 112 -1.74 -1.70 -8.58
C LEU A 112 -2.94 -0.89 -9.06
N SER A 113 -2.95 -0.47 -10.32
CA SER A 113 -4.09 0.25 -10.91
C SER A 113 -5.35 -0.62 -10.99
N CYS A 114 -5.22 -1.90 -11.34
CA CYS A 114 -6.35 -2.84 -11.33
C CYS A 114 -6.91 -3.04 -9.92
N LEU A 115 -6.05 -3.25 -8.91
CA LEU A 115 -6.48 -3.41 -7.52
C LEU A 115 -7.20 -2.16 -6.98
N ALA A 116 -6.76 -0.96 -7.38
CA ALA A 116 -7.44 0.28 -7.02
C ALA A 116 -8.85 0.37 -7.64
N ALA A 117 -8.97 0.07 -8.94
CA ALA A 117 -10.25 0.09 -9.65
C ALA A 117 -11.23 -0.95 -9.10
N GLU A 118 -10.78 -2.19 -8.92
CA GLU A 118 -11.61 -3.26 -8.34
C GLU A 118 -12.10 -2.91 -6.93
N LEU A 119 -11.29 -2.20 -6.14
CA LEU A 119 -11.70 -1.77 -4.81
C LEU A 119 -12.82 -0.72 -4.87
N ILE A 120 -12.71 0.24 -5.78
CA ILE A 120 -13.72 1.29 -5.99
C ILE A 120 -15.03 0.66 -6.48
N ASP A 121 -14.95 -0.24 -7.47
CA ASP A 121 -16.11 -0.88 -8.08
C ASP A 121 -16.89 -1.79 -7.12
N ARG A 122 -16.25 -2.31 -6.07
CA ARG A 122 -16.91 -3.15 -5.05
C ARG A 122 -17.73 -2.35 -4.03
N GLU A 123 -17.46 -1.04 -3.89
CA GLU A 123 -18.16 -0.16 -2.94
C GLU A 123 -19.25 0.70 -3.63
N ALA A 124 -19.19 0.81 -4.96
CA ALA A 124 -20.17 1.54 -5.79
C ALA A 124 -21.48 0.77 -5.98
#